data_AF-A0A6J7VXC2-F1
#
_entry.id   AF-A0A6J7VXC2-F1
#
_cell.length_a   1.000
_cell.length_b   1.000
_cell.length_c   1.000
_cell.angle_alpha   90.00
_cell.angle_beta   90.00
_cell.angle_gamma   90.00
#
_symmetry.space_group_name_H-M   'P 1'
#
loop_
_entity.id
_entity.type
_entity.pdbx_description
1 polymer ?
#
loop_
_entity_poly.entity_id
_entity_poly.type
_entity_poly.pdbx_seq_one_letter_code
_entity_poly.pdbx_strand_id
1 'polypeptide(L)' 'MSGCMYTYRHSSAQRDQGVFVAIVSVTWKISWTSNAASGGSLPSYTTSTFMAFTVDELQALVGSGVLI' A
#
# COMPACT_ATOMS: atom_id res chain seq x y z
N MET A 1 24.94 -0.64 22.62
CA MET A 1 24.96 -0.55 21.14
C MET A 1 26.40 -0.64 20.69
N SER A 2 26.76 -1.57 19.80
CA SER A 2 28.10 -1.61 19.18
C SER A 2 28.14 -0.70 17.95
N GLY A 3 29.33 -0.27 17.53
CA GLY A 3 29.52 0.67 16.42
C GLY A 3 29.07 0.19 15.03
N CYS A 4 28.67 -1.07 14.90
CA CYS A 4 28.21 -1.66 13.63
C CYS A 4 26.69 -1.93 13.60
N MET A 5 25.93 -1.41 14.57
CA MET A 5 24.47 -1.60 14.59
C MET A 5 23.75 -0.42 13.95
N TYR A 6 22.73 -0.74 13.16
CA TYR A 6 21.79 0.22 12.61
C TYR A 6 20.40 -0.08 13.16
N THR A 7 19.68 0.96 13.62
CA THR A 7 18.30 0.83 14.08
C THR A 7 17.37 1.36 12.99
N TYR A 8 16.61 0.45 12.38
CA TYR A 8 15.59 0.82 11.40
C TYR A 8 14.43 1.54 12.07
N ARG A 9 14.03 2.69 11.51
CA ARG A 9 12.90 3.48 12.02
C ARG A 9 11.55 2.79 11.79
N HIS A 10 11.46 1.94 10.76
CA HIS A 10 10.24 1.26 10.33
C HIS A 10 10.56 -0.18 9.90
N SER A 11 10.85 -1.07 10.86
CA SER A 11 11.06 -2.50 10.55
C SER A 11 9.74 -3.27 10.63
N SER A 12 9.49 -4.12 9.63
CA SER A 12 8.39 -5.09 9.61
C SER A 12 8.52 -6.13 10.74
N ALA A 13 9.75 -6.45 11.16
CA ALA A 13 10.03 -7.40 12.24
C ALA A 13 9.54 -6.90 13.61
N GLN A 14 9.26 -5.60 13.76
CA GLN A 14 8.68 -5.01 14.96
C GLN A 14 7.14 -5.06 14.96
N ARG A 15 6.51 -5.57 13.89
CA ARG A 15 5.07 -5.80 13.80
C ARG A 15 4.76 -7.27 14.05
N ASP A 16 3.67 -7.54 14.76
CA ASP A 16 3.16 -8.90 14.94
C ASP A 16 2.97 -9.56 13.57
N GLN A 17 3.74 -10.62 13.34
CA GLN A 17 3.74 -11.40 12.10
C GLN A 17 4.02 -10.58 10.82
N GLY A 18 4.64 -9.39 10.93
CA GLY A 18 4.89 -8.52 9.77
C GLY A 18 3.62 -7.97 9.12
N VAL A 19 2.49 -7.93 9.85
CA VAL A 19 1.19 -7.50 9.33
C VAL A 19 0.97 -5.99 9.47
N PHE A 20 0.49 -5.38 8.38
CA PHE A 20 0.12 -3.98 8.29
C PHE A 20 -1.36 -3.86 7.93
N VAL A 21 -2.14 -3.18 8.78
CA VAL A 21 -3.54 -2.85 8.47
C VAL A 21 -3.58 -1.52 7.74
N ALA A 22 -4.15 -1.52 6.53
CA ALA A 22 -4.35 -0.31 5.74
C ALA A 22 -5.83 -0.11 5.41
N ILE A 23 -6.19 1.15 5.15
CA ILE A 23 -7.49 1.51 4.57
C ILE A 23 -7.30 1.57 3.07
N VAL A 24 -8.02 0.73 2.34
CA VAL A 24 -8.03 0.72 0.88
C VAL A 24 -9.34 1.31 0.41
N SER A 25 -9.25 2.26 -0.52
CA SER A 25 -10.40 3.02 -1.04
C SER A 25 -10.50 2.89 -2.54
N VAL A 26 -11.70 2.68 -3.05
CA VAL A 26 -12.04 2.68 -4.47
C VAL A 26 -13.02 3.81 -4.72
N THR A 27 -12.66 4.73 -5.62
CA THR A 27 -13.54 5.80 -6.09
C THR A 27 -14.24 5.37 -7.37
N TRP A 28 -15.54 5.16 -7.29
CA TRP A 28 -16.39 4.81 -8.42
C TRP A 28 -16.81 6.06 -9.18
N LYS A 29 -16.68 6.01 -10.50
CA LYS A 29 -17.25 7.00 -11.43
C LYS A 29 -18.11 6.23 -12.42
N ILE A 30 -19.41 6.52 -12.43
CA ILE A 30 -20.37 5.76 -13.22
C ILE A 30 -20.95 6.66 -14.30
N SER A 31 -20.88 6.20 -15.54
CA SER A 31 -21.60 6.75 -16.69
C SER A 31 -22.59 5.73 -17.23
N TRP A 32 -23.71 6.20 -17.76
CA TRP A 32 -24.76 5.35 -18.30
C TRP A 32 -25.41 5.96 -19.54
N THR A 33 -26.02 5.10 -20.34
CA THR A 33 -26.81 5.45 -21.52
C THR A 33 -28.10 4.62 -21.54
N SER A 34 -29.09 5.09 -22.29
CA SER A 34 -30.38 4.39 -22.50
C SER A 34 -30.74 4.32 -23.98
N ASN A 35 -31.67 3.43 -24.30
CA ASN A 35 -32.28 3.31 -25.62
C ASN A 35 -33.22 4.48 -25.97
N ALA A 36 -33.54 5.36 -25.02
CA ALA A 36 -34.36 6.56 -25.25
C ALA A 36 -33.53 7.81 -25.58
N ALA A 37 -32.29 7.65 -26.06
CA ALA A 37 -31.33 8.71 -26.33
C ALA A 37 -30.98 9.60 -25.12
N SER A 38 -31.25 9.13 -23.90
CA SER A 38 -30.83 9.76 -22.64
C SER A 38 -29.61 9.05 -22.06
N GLY A 39 -28.82 9.77 -21.28
CA GLY A 39 -27.66 9.26 -20.58
C GLY A 39 -27.17 10.27 -19.54
N GLY A 40 -26.10 9.92 -18.85
CA GLY A 40 -25.49 10.83 -17.89
C GLY A 40 -24.40 10.17 -17.06
N SER A 41 -24.02 10.88 -16.00
CA SER A 41 -23.13 10.37 -14.96
C SER A 41 -23.84 10.40 -13.61
N LEU A 42 -23.47 9.45 -12.75
CA LEU A 42 -23.82 9.51 -11.34
C LEU A 42 -22.71 10.22 -10.56
N PRO A 43 -23.04 10.85 -9.41
CA PRO A 43 -22.02 11.38 -8.51
C PRO A 43 -20.98 10.31 -8.16
N SER A 44 -19.71 10.73 -8.06
CA SER A 44 -18.66 9.82 -7.63
C SER A 44 -18.92 9.32 -6.21
N TYR A 45 -18.66 8.04 -5.98
CA TYR A 45 -18.84 7.42 -4.67
C TYR A 45 -17.59 6.65 -4.28
N THR A 46 -17.14 6.80 -3.03
CA THR A 46 -15.95 6.09 -2.55
C THR A 46 -16.37 4.97 -1.61
N THR A 47 -15.92 3.75 -1.89
CA THR A 47 -16.01 2.62 -0.96
C THR A 47 -14.65 2.37 -0.33
N SER A 48 -14.62 2.20 0.98
CA SER A 48 -13.38 1.93 1.72
C SER A 48 -13.52 0.64 2.54
N THR A 49 -12.42 -0.08 2.70
CA THR A 49 -12.34 -1.26 3.57
C THR A 49 -10.98 -1.35 4.25
N PHE A 50 -10.94 -1.98 5.42
CA PHE A 50 -9.69 -2.35 6.07
C PHE A 50 -9.15 -3.64 5.44
N MET A 51 -7.86 -3.64 5.13
CA MET A 51 -7.16 -4.82 4.63
C MET A 51 -5.86 -5.02 5.41
N ALA A 52 -5.53 -6.28 5.70
CA ALA A 52 -4.29 -6.67 6.35
C ALA A 52 -3.31 -7.21 5.29
N PHE A 53 -2.08 -6.70 5.30
CA PHE A 53 -1.02 -7.10 4.37
C PHE A 53 0.19 -7.60 5.15
N THR A 54 0.73 -8.75 4.76
CA THR A 54 2.08 -9.17 5.17
C THR A 54 3.11 -8.47 4.30
N VAL A 55 4.10 -7.83 4.93
CA VAL A 55 5.18 -7.12 4.23
C VAL A 55 6.50 -7.82 4.56
N ASP A 56 7.13 -8.39 3.55
CA ASP A 56 8.51 -8.90 3.65
C ASP A 56 9.50 -7.74 3.48
N GLU A 57 10.32 -7.50 4.50
CA GLU A 57 11.34 -6.45 4.48
C GLU A 57 12.64 -6.96 3.87
N LEU A 58 13.11 -6.29 2.81
CA LEU A 58 14.42 -6.52 2.20
C LEU A 58 15.44 -5.51 2.76
N GLN A 59 16.54 -6.01 3.30
CA GLN A 59 17.64 -5.19 3.82
C GLN A 59 18.90 -5.39 2.98
N ALA A 60 19.61 -4.30 2.68
CA ALA A 60 20.89 -4.34 1.99
C ALA A 60 21.92 -3.46 2.70
N LEU A 61 23.18 -3.92 2.69
CA LEU A 61 24.33 -3.16 3.16
C LEU A 61 25.22 -2.86 1.96
N VAL A 62 25.53 -1.58 1.72
CA VAL A 62 26.50 -1.19 0.70
C VAL A 62 27.88 -1.09 1.36
N GLY A 63 28.78 -2.00 1.01
CA GLY A 63 30.20 -1.94 1.37
C GLY A 63 31.05 -1.50 0.18
N SER A 64 32.26 -1.00 0.44
CA SER A 64 33.20 -0.44 -0.56
C SER A 64 33.76 -1.44 -1.59
N GLY A 65 33.08 -2.55 -1.88
CA GLY A 65 33.61 -3.65 -2.70
C GLY A 65 32.59 -4.53 -3.42
N VAL A 66 31.37 -4.06 -3.70
CA VAL A 66 30.41 -4.81 -4.54
C VAL A 66 30.15 -4.04 -5.83
N LEU A 67 30.49 -4.65 -6.98
CA LEU A 67 30.07 -4.21 -8.31
C LEU A 67 28.64 -4.73 -8.55
N ILE A 68 27.73 -3.81 -8.87
CA ILE A 68 26.40 -4.09 -9.44
C ILE A 68 26.55 -4.55 -10.89
#